data_AF-A0A3N0FYR7-F1
#
_entry.id   AF-A0A3N0FYR7-F1
#
_cell.length_a   1.000
_cell.length_b   1.000
_cell.length_c   1.000
_cell.angle_alpha   90.00
_cell.angle_beta   90.00
_cell.angle_gamma   90.00
#
_symmetry.space_group_name_H-M   'P 1'
#
loop_
_entity.id
_entity.type
_entity.pdbx_description
1 polymer ?
#
loop_
_entity_poly.entity_id
_entity_poly.type
_entity_poly.pdbx_seq_one_letter_code
_entity_poly.pdbx_strand_id
1 'polypeptide(L)'
;MTGTIIVNKNEIDNRYAWLLALVNSAGYLLSTGSINVYVSGIIILVINLFLMLTDSAKLEASGYKSPLVILGVLFGPIYIIHRAIILRKTEVPYYAIVWFLSLVTLMYITSVDEYNQELEGAACVIVTEILQENNDQRELECKAVKIDEKVNDTFYKAHAIISNGESVKIGIEDKSDDEIFVTMSSTPH
;
A
#
# COMPACT_ATOMS: atom_id res chain seq x y z
N MET A 1 38.49 48.86 6.50
CA MET A 1 38.42 47.38 6.51
C MET A 1 36.97 47.00 6.63
N THR A 2 36.35 46.60 5.51
CA THR A 2 34.96 46.15 5.46
C THR A 2 34.94 44.68 5.81
N GLY A 3 34.54 44.36 7.03
CA GLY A 3 34.39 42.99 7.50
C GLY A 3 33.13 42.35 6.92
N THR A 4 33.30 41.41 6.01
CA THR A 4 32.20 40.55 5.54
C THR A 4 31.88 39.54 6.65
N ILE A 5 30.72 39.68 7.29
CA ILE A 5 30.20 38.64 8.17
C ILE A 5 29.68 37.51 7.28
N ILE A 6 30.47 36.45 7.13
CA ILE A 6 30.04 35.22 6.50
C ILE A 6 29.11 34.52 7.51
N VAL A 7 27.80 34.74 7.39
CA VAL A 7 26.83 33.96 8.15
C VAL A 7 26.96 32.52 7.66
N ASN A 8 27.41 31.63 8.54
CA ASN A 8 27.49 30.21 8.27
C ASN A 8 26.08 29.74 7.87
N LYS A 9 25.95 29.21 6.65
CA LYS A 9 24.72 28.68 6.09
C LYS A 9 24.34 27.49 6.95
N ASN A 10 23.57 27.74 8.02
CA ASN A 10 23.07 26.72 8.94
C ASN A 10 22.68 25.49 8.13
N GLU A 11 23.34 24.37 8.45
CA GLU A 11 23.11 23.08 7.85
C GLU A 11 21.61 22.79 7.94
N ILE A 12 20.89 22.97 6.82
CA ILE A 12 19.43 22.89 6.80
C ILE A 12 19.04 21.52 7.33
N ASP A 13 18.34 21.49 8.47
CA ASP A 13 17.91 20.26 9.14
C ASP A 13 16.98 19.47 8.20
N ASN A 14 17.47 18.34 7.68
CA ASN A 14 16.71 17.47 6.78
C ASN A 14 16.07 16.29 7.52
N ARG A 15 16.17 16.21 8.86
CA ARG A 15 15.66 15.08 9.63
C ARG A 15 14.16 14.91 9.46
N TYR A 16 13.40 16.00 9.43
CA TYR A 16 11.95 15.94 9.24
C TYR A 16 11.56 15.51 7.84
N ALA A 17 12.30 15.93 6.81
CA ALA A 17 12.06 15.46 5.44
C ALA A 17 12.33 13.95 5.32
N TRP A 18 13.38 13.45 5.99
CA TRP A 18 13.65 12.01 6.07
C TRP A 18 12.61 11.26 6.89
N LEU A 19 12.20 11.77 8.05
CA LEU A 19 11.14 11.18 8.85
C LEU A 19 9.83 11.14 8.08
N LEU A 20 9.51 12.18 7.30
CA LEU A 20 8.32 12.20 6.46
C LEU A 20 8.37 11.09 5.41
N ALA A 21 9.50 10.92 4.73
CA ALA A 21 9.67 9.82 3.77
C ALA A 21 9.56 8.45 4.45
N LEU A 22 10.23 8.28 5.60
CA LEU A 22 10.25 7.01 6.33
C LEU A 22 8.91 6.65 6.97
N VAL A 23 8.15 7.63 7.50
CA VAL A 23 6.83 7.38 8.10
C VAL A 23 5.84 6.90 7.06
N ASN A 24 5.87 7.45 5.84
CA ASN A 24 5.03 6.94 4.76
C ASN A 24 5.44 5.50 4.42
N SER A 25 6.72 5.23 4.19
CA SER A 25 7.22 3.87 3.93
C SER A 25 6.89 2.86 5.05
N ALA A 26 7.05 3.25 6.31
CA ALA A 26 6.81 2.39 7.48
C ALA A 26 5.32 2.20 7.76
N GLY A 27 4.49 3.23 7.50
CA GLY A 27 3.04 3.14 7.60
C GLY A 27 2.47 2.01 6.73
N TYR A 28 3.06 1.79 5.55
CA TYR A 28 2.67 0.71 4.65
C TYR A 28 3.05 -0.69 5.14
N LEU A 29 4.15 -0.84 5.89
CA LEU A 29 4.48 -2.12 6.53
C LEU A 29 3.53 -2.46 7.68
N LEU A 30 2.91 -1.44 8.29
CA LEU A 30 1.93 -1.63 9.36
C LEU A 30 0.54 -1.97 8.83
N SER A 31 0.22 -1.60 7.58
CA SER A 31 -1.07 -1.91 6.95
C SER A 31 -1.22 -3.36 6.48
N THR A 32 -0.14 -4.14 6.44
CA THR A 32 -0.21 -5.59 6.20
C THR A 32 -0.53 -6.39 7.48
N GLY A 33 -0.62 -5.73 8.64
CA GLY A 33 -1.02 -6.33 9.91
C GLY A 33 -2.52 -6.30 10.15
N SER A 34 -2.95 -6.82 11.31
CA SER A 34 -4.37 -6.87 11.73
C SER A 34 -5.03 -5.50 12.03
N ILE A 35 -4.35 -4.40 11.73
CA ILE A 35 -4.82 -3.05 12.00
C ILE A 35 -5.63 -2.58 10.80
N ASN A 36 -6.86 -2.12 11.06
CA ASN A 36 -7.75 -1.58 10.04
C ASN A 36 -7.06 -0.44 9.24
N VAL A 37 -7.13 -0.52 7.91
CA VAL A 37 -6.48 0.42 6.98
C VAL A 37 -6.89 1.88 7.19
N TYR A 38 -8.13 2.14 7.62
CA TYR A 38 -8.61 3.49 7.92
C TYR A 38 -7.96 4.02 9.21
N VAL A 39 -7.80 3.16 10.22
CA VAL A 39 -7.17 3.53 11.49
C VAL A 39 -5.69 3.82 11.27
N SER A 40 -4.97 2.97 10.53
CA SER A 40 -3.56 3.22 10.19
C SER A 40 -3.39 4.48 9.35
N GLY A 41 -4.29 4.72 8.39
CA GLY A 41 -4.32 5.95 7.59
C GLY A 41 -4.46 7.22 8.42
N ILE A 42 -5.38 7.24 9.40
CA ILE A 42 -5.55 8.39 10.31
C ILE A 42 -4.28 8.63 11.14
N ILE A 43 -3.67 7.57 11.68
CA ILE A 43 -2.43 7.69 12.46
C ILE A 43 -1.30 8.31 11.61
N ILE A 44 -1.12 7.83 10.38
CA ILE A 44 -0.10 8.34 9.46
C ILE A 44 -0.36 9.81 9.12
N LEU A 45 -1.62 10.20 8.87
CA LEU A 45 -1.99 11.59 8.60
C LEU A 45 -1.63 12.53 9.76
N VAL A 46 -1.93 12.11 11.01
CA VAL A 46 -1.59 12.89 12.21
C VAL A 46 -0.09 13.06 12.36
N ILE A 47 0.69 11.99 12.15
CA ILE A 47 2.16 12.04 12.22
C ILE A 47 2.72 12.94 11.11
N ASN A 48 2.23 12.81 9.87
CA ASN A 48 2.66 13.63 8.73
C ASN A 48 2.37 15.12 8.99
N LEU A 49 1.18 15.45 9.49
CA LEU A 49 0.82 16.82 9.87
C LEU A 49 1.79 17.37 10.92
N PHE A 50 2.08 16.61 11.98
CA PHE A 50 3.01 17.03 13.02
C PHE A 50 4.43 17.27 12.48
N LEU A 51 4.94 16.36 11.63
CA LEU A 51 6.26 16.49 11.02
C LEU A 51 6.35 17.71 10.10
N MET A 52 5.33 17.95 9.28
CA MET A 52 5.29 19.10 8.36
C MET A 52 5.16 20.43 9.10
N LEU A 53 4.35 20.50 10.16
CA LEU A 53 4.26 21.70 11.00
C LEU A 53 5.61 22.01 11.67
N THR A 54 6.29 20.98 12.16
CA THR A 54 7.60 21.15 12.83
C THR A 54 8.71 21.54 11.85
N ASP A 55 8.76 20.94 10.66
CA ASP A 55 9.71 21.32 9.61
C ASP A 55 9.43 22.74 9.13
N SER A 56 8.17 23.10 8.92
CA SER A 56 7.79 24.45 8.50
C SER A 56 8.20 25.52 9.53
N ALA A 57 7.88 25.32 10.81
CA ALA A 57 8.27 26.25 11.87
C ALA A 57 9.79 26.44 11.96
N LYS A 58 10.57 25.37 11.74
CA LYS A 58 12.03 25.43 11.70
C LYS A 58 12.57 26.16 10.47
N LEU A 59 11.92 25.99 9.32
CA LEU A 59 12.27 26.71 8.10
C LEU A 59 12.00 28.22 8.26
N GLU A 60 10.86 28.59 8.84
CA GLU A 60 10.53 29.98 9.16
C GLU A 60 11.54 30.59 10.15
N ALA A 61 11.89 29.88 11.22
CA ALA A 61 12.91 30.31 12.17
C ALA A 61 14.31 30.48 11.52
N SER A 62 14.56 29.79 10.42
CA SER A 62 15.81 29.88 9.65
C SER A 62 15.77 30.96 8.55
N GLY A 63 14.69 31.75 8.47
CA GLY A 63 14.52 32.83 7.50
C GLY A 63 13.96 32.41 6.14
N TYR A 64 13.47 31.17 6.01
CA TYR A 64 12.80 30.69 4.79
C TYR A 64 11.28 30.86 4.89
N LYS A 65 10.60 30.95 3.75
CA LYS A 65 9.12 30.96 3.71
C LYS A 65 8.58 29.57 4.12
N SER A 66 7.51 29.52 4.91
CA SER A 66 6.81 28.26 5.21
C SER A 66 6.37 27.55 3.92
N PRO A 67 6.65 26.23 3.79
CA PRO A 67 6.03 25.41 2.76
C PRO A 67 4.52 25.27 2.98
N LEU A 68 3.80 24.80 1.96
CA LEU A 68 2.35 24.58 2.02
C LEU A 68 2.03 23.30 2.82
N VAL A 69 1.84 23.44 4.14
CA VAL A 69 1.59 22.30 5.05
C VAL A 69 0.27 21.59 4.75
N ILE A 70 -0.84 22.32 4.60
CA ILE A 70 -2.18 21.73 4.38
C ILE A 70 -2.21 20.88 3.10
N LEU A 71 -1.66 21.44 2.01
CA LEU A 71 -1.58 20.73 0.74
C LEU A 71 -0.58 19.56 0.81
N GLY A 72 0.44 19.70 1.65
CA GLY A 72 1.39 18.65 1.96
C GLY A 72 0.79 17.43 2.64
N VAL A 73 -0.09 17.62 3.61
CA VAL A 73 -0.71 16.50 4.34
C VAL A 73 -1.58 15.66 3.42
N LEU A 74 -2.29 16.30 2.49
CA LEU A 74 -3.08 15.60 1.46
C LEU A 74 -2.19 14.98 0.38
N PHE A 75 -1.10 15.68 0.02
CA PHE A 75 -0.18 15.29 -1.03
C PHE A 75 1.28 15.51 -0.58
N GLY A 76 1.86 14.49 0.06
CA GLY A 76 3.24 14.50 0.55
C GLY A 76 4.31 15.01 -0.45
N PRO A 77 4.23 14.69 -1.76
CA PRO A 77 5.17 15.18 -2.77
C PRO A 77 5.14 16.69 -2.92
N ILE A 78 3.95 17.29 -2.82
CA ILE A 78 3.78 18.73 -3.02
C ILE A 78 4.55 19.47 -1.93
N TYR A 79 4.50 18.99 -0.69
CA TYR A 79 5.29 19.55 0.42
C TYR A 79 6.80 19.47 0.12
N ILE A 80 7.27 18.28 -0.26
CA ILE A 80 8.68 18.00 -0.51
C ILE A 80 9.23 18.84 -1.67
N ILE A 81 8.47 18.97 -2.76
CA ILE A 81 8.85 19.76 -3.94
C ILE A 81 8.85 21.25 -3.59
N HIS A 82 7.80 21.74 -2.92
CA HIS A 82 7.71 23.14 -2.52
C HIS A 82 8.84 23.53 -1.55
N ARG A 83 9.21 22.63 -0.63
CA ARG A 83 10.38 22.77 0.24
C ARG A 83 11.68 22.86 -0.56
N ALA A 84 11.88 21.98 -1.56
CA ALA A 84 13.08 22.03 -2.40
C ALA A 84 13.21 23.35 -3.19
N ILE A 85 12.09 23.87 -3.70
CA ILE A 85 12.01 25.17 -4.39
C ILE A 85 12.38 26.32 -3.44
N ILE A 86 11.81 26.36 -2.23
CA ILE A 86 12.12 27.39 -1.22
C ILE A 86 13.60 27.38 -0.86
N LEU A 87 14.18 26.18 -0.69
CA LEU A 87 15.58 26.01 -0.33
C LEU A 87 16.54 26.26 -1.51
N ARG A 88 16.02 26.52 -2.72
CA ARG A 88 16.78 26.72 -3.97
C ARG A 88 17.83 25.62 -4.20
N LYS A 89 17.55 24.39 -3.76
CA LYS A 89 18.44 23.25 -3.99
C LYS A 89 18.27 22.81 -5.45
N THR A 90 19.37 22.84 -6.19
CA THR A 90 19.44 22.34 -7.58
C THR A 90 19.62 20.83 -7.64
N GLU A 91 20.04 20.21 -6.54
CA GLU A 91 20.16 18.76 -6.43
C GLU A 91 18.80 18.12 -6.17
N VAL A 92 18.56 16.99 -6.84
CA VAL A 92 17.33 16.20 -6.67
C VAL A 92 17.27 15.73 -5.21
N PRO A 93 16.20 16.07 -4.46
CA PRO A 93 16.07 15.62 -3.09
C PRO A 93 15.85 14.10 -3.04
N TYR A 94 16.86 13.35 -2.58
CA TYR A 94 16.77 11.88 -2.44
C TYR A 94 15.55 11.42 -1.62
N TYR A 95 15.13 12.21 -0.62
CA TYR A 95 13.92 11.95 0.18
C TYR A 95 12.62 12.01 -0.65
N ALA A 96 12.56 12.81 -1.72
CA ALA A 96 11.44 12.80 -2.66
C ALA A 96 11.39 11.49 -3.44
N ILE A 97 12.54 10.99 -3.90
CA ILE A 97 12.64 9.73 -4.63
C ILE A 97 12.15 8.58 -3.74
N VAL A 98 12.60 8.52 -2.49
CA VAL A 98 12.16 7.50 -1.53
C VAL A 98 10.64 7.57 -1.31
N TRP A 99 10.08 8.77 -1.17
CA TRP A 99 8.63 8.94 -1.06
C TRP A 99 7.91 8.42 -2.32
N PHE A 100 8.36 8.79 -3.52
CA PHE A 100 7.74 8.34 -4.78
C PHE A 100 7.83 6.82 -4.96
N LEU A 101 8.98 6.21 -4.65
CA LEU A 101 9.14 4.76 -4.68
C LEU A 101 8.18 4.07 -3.71
N SER A 102 7.97 4.65 -2.51
CA SER A 102 7.00 4.12 -1.55
C SER A 102 5.57 4.15 -2.10
N LEU A 103 5.19 5.24 -2.80
CA LEU A 103 3.87 5.37 -3.41
C LEU A 103 3.66 4.35 -4.55
N VAL A 104 4.64 4.20 -5.45
CA VAL A 104 4.56 3.24 -6.56
C VAL A 104 4.47 1.81 -6.03
N THR A 105 5.24 1.48 -5.01
CA THR A 105 5.21 0.15 -4.37
C THR A 105 3.84 -0.11 -3.73
N LEU A 106 3.26 0.89 -3.06
CA LEU A 106 1.91 0.77 -2.50
C LEU A 106 0.88 0.49 -3.60
N MET A 107 0.86 1.29 -4.67
CA MET A 107 -0.09 1.13 -5.77
C MET A 107 0.00 -0.26 -6.41
N TYR A 108 1.22 -0.77 -6.57
CA TYR A 108 1.44 -2.11 -7.09
C TYR A 108 0.87 -3.19 -6.16
N ILE A 109 1.18 -3.13 -4.86
CA ILE A 109 0.69 -4.11 -3.89
C ILE A 109 -0.84 -4.07 -3.79
N THR A 110 -1.45 -2.89 -3.72
CA THR A 110 -2.92 -2.76 -3.64
C THR A 110 -3.59 -3.30 -4.90
N SER A 111 -3.02 -3.06 -6.09
CA SER A 111 -3.57 -3.62 -7.33
C SER A 111 -3.51 -5.15 -7.38
N VAL A 112 -2.45 -5.75 -6.84
CA VAL A 112 -2.31 -7.22 -6.77
C VAL A 112 -3.31 -7.80 -5.75
N ASP A 113 -3.50 -7.14 -4.61
CA ASP A 113 -4.47 -7.57 -3.60
C ASP A 113 -5.92 -7.48 -4.12
N GLU A 114 -6.28 -6.38 -4.79
CA GLU A 114 -7.60 -6.22 -5.43
C GLU A 114 -7.86 -7.31 -6.47
N TYR A 115 -6.90 -7.56 -7.37
CA TYR A 115 -7.02 -8.62 -8.38
C TYR A 115 -7.17 -10.01 -7.74
N ASN A 116 -6.39 -10.33 -6.70
CA ASN A 116 -6.53 -11.59 -5.97
C ASN A 116 -7.90 -11.73 -5.29
N GLN A 117 -8.43 -10.65 -4.70
CA GLN A 117 -9.77 -10.67 -4.09
C GLN A 117 -10.89 -10.89 -5.11
N GLU A 118 -10.78 -10.28 -6.30
CA GLU A 118 -11.71 -10.53 -7.41
C GLU A 118 -11.63 -12.00 -7.86
N LEU A 119 -10.42 -12.53 -8.02
CA LEU A 119 -10.19 -13.93 -8.40
C LEU A 119 -10.72 -14.92 -7.33
N GLU A 120 -10.47 -14.64 -6.05
CA GLU A 120 -11.03 -15.40 -4.92
C GLU A 120 -12.57 -15.38 -4.93
N GLY A 121 -13.17 -14.21 -5.16
CA GLY A 121 -14.62 -14.05 -5.24
C GLY A 121 -15.23 -14.85 -6.38
N ALA A 122 -14.66 -14.74 -7.59
CA ALA A 122 -15.11 -15.47 -8.76
C ALA A 122 -14.95 -16.99 -8.58
N ALA A 123 -13.81 -17.44 -8.04
CA ALA A 123 -13.58 -18.85 -7.76
C ALA A 123 -14.59 -19.40 -6.74
N CYS A 124 -14.99 -18.61 -5.74
CA CYS A 124 -15.96 -19.03 -4.73
C CYS A 124 -17.36 -19.27 -5.33
N VAL A 125 -17.77 -18.46 -6.32
CA VAL A 125 -19.01 -18.67 -7.08
C VAL A 125 -18.96 -20.00 -7.82
N ILE A 126 -17.88 -20.25 -8.57
CA ILE A 126 -17.69 -21.49 -9.34
C ILE A 126 -17.63 -22.71 -8.42
N VAL A 127 -16.94 -22.62 -7.27
CA VAL A 127 -16.92 -23.70 -6.26
C VAL A 127 -18.34 -24.01 -5.78
N THR A 128 -19.15 -22.99 -5.52
CA THR A 128 -20.54 -23.17 -5.08
C THR A 128 -21.37 -23.86 -6.16
N GLU A 129 -21.21 -23.48 -7.43
CA GLU A 129 -21.89 -24.13 -8.56
C GLU A 129 -21.49 -25.61 -8.68
N ILE A 130 -20.19 -25.93 -8.61
CA ILE A 130 -19.68 -27.30 -8.66
C ILE A 130 -20.25 -28.15 -7.51
N LEU A 131 -20.36 -27.60 -6.29
CA LEU A 131 -20.93 -28.31 -5.13
C LEU A 131 -22.44 -28.56 -5.31
N GLN A 132 -23.17 -27.61 -5.89
CA GLN A 132 -24.61 -27.72 -6.12
C GLN A 132 -24.95 -28.69 -7.27
N GLU A 133 -24.11 -28.75 -8.32
CA GLU A 133 -24.29 -29.65 -9.46
C GLU A 133 -23.95 -31.12 -9.13
N ASN A 134 -22.99 -31.39 -8.24
CA ASN A 134 -22.53 -32.74 -7.92
C ASN A 134 -23.41 -33.56 -6.94
N ASN A 135 -24.71 -33.25 -6.87
CA ASN A 135 -25.74 -34.24 -6.57
C ASN A 135 -25.75 -34.86 -5.14
N ASP A 136 -25.73 -34.01 -4.09
CA ASP A 136 -26.37 -34.23 -2.76
C ASP A 136 -26.04 -33.11 -1.73
N GLN A 137 -25.21 -32.14 -2.12
CA GLN A 137 -24.72 -31.05 -1.26
C GLN A 137 -25.31 -29.69 -1.60
N ARG A 138 -26.61 -29.62 -1.94
CA ARG A 138 -27.29 -28.35 -2.32
C ARG A 138 -27.26 -27.26 -1.23
N GLU A 139 -27.02 -27.65 0.02
CA GLU A 139 -26.90 -26.73 1.16
C GLU A 139 -25.45 -26.25 1.39
N LEU A 140 -24.47 -26.84 0.68
CA LEU A 140 -23.08 -26.42 0.79
C LEU A 140 -22.79 -25.27 -0.16
N GLU A 141 -22.19 -24.22 0.41
CA GLU A 141 -21.79 -23.03 -0.31
C GLU A 141 -20.34 -22.71 0.06
N CYS A 142 -19.58 -22.19 -0.89
CA CYS A 142 -18.31 -21.56 -0.56
C CYS A 142 -18.58 -20.27 0.24
N LYS A 143 -17.87 -20.10 1.36
CA LYS A 143 -17.89 -18.88 2.17
C LYS A 143 -16.69 -17.98 1.91
N ALA A 144 -15.55 -18.56 1.58
CA ALA A 144 -14.36 -17.82 1.18
C ALA A 144 -13.43 -18.71 0.37
N VAL A 145 -12.69 -18.11 -0.55
CA VAL A 145 -11.51 -18.71 -1.17
C VAL A 145 -10.30 -17.91 -0.70
N LYS A 146 -9.17 -18.59 -0.50
CA LYS A 146 -7.88 -17.95 -0.22
C LYS A 146 -6.81 -18.49 -1.15
N ILE A 147 -6.14 -17.60 -1.87
CA ILE A 147 -5.00 -17.96 -2.72
C ILE A 147 -3.78 -18.22 -1.82
N ASP A 148 -3.25 -19.43 -1.89
CA ASP A 148 -2.09 -19.87 -1.11
C ASP A 148 -0.78 -19.57 -1.85
N GLU A 149 -0.76 -19.79 -3.17
CA GLU A 149 0.45 -19.70 -3.98
C GLU A 149 0.11 -19.36 -5.43
N LYS A 150 0.77 -18.33 -5.98
CA LYS A 150 0.81 -18.08 -7.43
C LYS A 150 1.91 -18.96 -8.03
N VAL A 151 1.53 -19.97 -8.82
CA VAL A 151 2.48 -20.89 -9.46
C VAL A 151 3.06 -20.27 -10.73
N ASN A 152 2.20 -19.62 -11.53
CA ASN A 152 2.58 -18.82 -12.68
C ASN A 152 1.52 -17.74 -12.92
N ASP A 153 1.63 -16.97 -14.01
CA ASP A 153 0.70 -15.87 -14.31
C ASP A 153 -0.74 -16.31 -14.57
N THR A 154 -0.97 -17.58 -14.89
CA THR A 154 -2.29 -18.13 -15.24
C THR A 154 -2.76 -19.20 -14.27
N PHE A 155 -1.97 -19.63 -13.29
CA PHE A 155 -2.29 -20.76 -12.41
C PHE A 155 -1.95 -20.47 -10.95
N TYR A 156 -2.96 -20.66 -10.10
CA TYR A 156 -2.93 -20.36 -8.67
C TYR A 156 -3.37 -21.60 -7.88
N LYS A 157 -2.69 -21.88 -6.77
CA LYS A 157 -3.16 -22.82 -5.75
C LYS A 157 -3.91 -22.05 -4.69
N ALA A 158 -5.07 -22.55 -4.31
CA ALA A 158 -5.94 -21.94 -3.32
C ALA A 158 -6.64 -23.00 -2.49
N HIS A 159 -7.34 -22.56 -1.45
CA HIS A 159 -8.31 -23.39 -0.74
C HIS A 159 -9.64 -22.64 -0.57
N ALA A 160 -10.73 -23.39 -0.68
CA ALA A 160 -12.08 -22.92 -0.45
C ALA A 160 -12.55 -23.37 0.94
N ILE A 161 -13.15 -22.45 1.69
CA ILE A 161 -13.80 -22.69 2.97
C ILE A 161 -15.30 -22.82 2.71
N ILE A 162 -15.86 -23.98 3.04
CA ILE A 162 -17.27 -24.32 2.79
C ILE A 162 -18.14 -23.96 4.00
N SER A 163 -19.45 -23.82 3.82
CA SER A 163 -20.44 -23.52 4.86
C SER A 163 -20.43 -24.51 6.04
N ASN A 164 -19.98 -25.75 5.83
CA ASN A 164 -19.80 -26.77 6.88
C ASN A 164 -18.49 -26.60 7.68
N GLY A 165 -17.66 -25.61 7.34
CA GLY A 165 -16.35 -25.35 7.95
C GLY A 165 -15.19 -26.17 7.38
N GLU A 166 -15.44 -27.02 6.38
CA GLU A 166 -14.40 -27.80 5.70
C GLU A 166 -13.60 -26.92 4.73
N SER A 167 -12.31 -27.25 4.58
CA SER A 167 -11.41 -26.58 3.64
C SER A 167 -11.02 -27.54 2.52
N VAL A 168 -11.35 -27.20 1.27
CA VAL A 168 -11.04 -27.99 0.08
C VAL A 168 -9.98 -27.30 -0.76
N LYS A 169 -8.96 -28.04 -1.19
CA LYS A 169 -7.90 -27.50 -2.06
C LYS A 169 -8.42 -27.36 -3.49
N ILE A 170 -8.17 -26.21 -4.08
CA ILE A 170 -8.57 -25.89 -5.45
C ILE A 170 -7.37 -25.36 -6.24
N GLY A 171 -7.37 -25.63 -7.55
CA GLY A 171 -6.55 -24.92 -8.52
C GLY A 171 -7.42 -23.91 -9.26
N ILE A 172 -6.91 -22.71 -9.45
CA ILE A 172 -7.56 -21.66 -10.24
C ILE A 172 -6.68 -21.41 -11.46
N GLU A 173 -7.25 -21.56 -12.65
CA GLU A 173 -6.61 -21.24 -13.91
C GLU A 173 -7.32 -20.03 -14.54
N ASP A 174 -6.59 -18.91 -14.67
CA ASP A 174 -7.05 -17.71 -15.35
C ASP A 174 -6.68 -17.81 -16.82
N LYS A 175 -7.69 -18.00 -17.69
CA LYS A 175 -7.50 -17.95 -19.14
C LYS A 175 -7.80 -16.54 -19.62
N SER A 176 -6.89 -16.02 -20.45
CA SER A 176 -6.83 -14.65 -20.98
C SER A 176 -8.10 -14.09 -21.66
N ASP A 177 -9.16 -14.88 -21.81
CA ASP A 177 -10.46 -14.53 -22.42
C ASP A 177 -11.57 -14.34 -21.35
N ASP A 178 -11.22 -13.85 -20.14
CA ASP A 178 -12.13 -13.67 -19.00
C ASP A 178 -12.79 -14.98 -18.49
N GLU A 179 -12.20 -16.14 -18.81
CA GLU A 179 -12.69 -17.44 -18.38
C GLU A 179 -11.83 -18.00 -17.25
N ILE A 180 -12.41 -18.09 -16.06
CA ILE A 180 -11.76 -18.69 -14.88
C ILE A 180 -12.16 -20.16 -14.78
N PHE A 181 -11.17 -21.05 -14.77
CA PHE A 181 -11.38 -22.48 -14.57
C PHE A 181 -10.97 -22.87 -13.15
N VAL A 182 -11.90 -23.45 -12.40
CA VAL A 182 -11.63 -23.95 -11.05
C VAL A 182 -11.62 -25.47 -11.08
N THR A 183 -10.53 -26.06 -10.59
CA THR A 183 -10.40 -27.51 -10.41
C THR A 183 -10.35 -27.84 -8.93
N MET A 184 -11.29 -28.66 -8.46
CA MET A 184 -11.23 -29.19 -7.10
C MET A 184 -10.32 -30.40 -7.06
N SER A 185 -9.34 -30.39 -6.16
CA SER A 185 -8.61 -31.60 -5.84
C SER A 185 -9.45 -32.42 -4.88
N SER A 186 -10.16 -33.44 -5.38
CA SER A 186 -10.74 -34.45 -4.50
C SER A 186 -9.59 -35.08 -3.72
N THR A 187 -9.54 -34.87 -2.41
CA THR A 187 -8.66 -35.64 -1.54
C THR A 187 -8.95 -37.12 -1.77
N PRO A 188 -7.97 -37.95 -2.13
CA PRO A 188 -8.21 -39.38 -2.22
C PRO A 188 -8.56 -39.87 -0.82
N HIS A 189 -9.74 -40.49 -0.71
CA HIS A 189 -10.21 -41.20 0.49
C HIS A 189 -9.19 -42.22 0.99
#